data_AF-A0A1F0PXE7-F1
#
_entry.id   AF-A0A1F0PXE7-F1
#
_cell.length_a   1.000
_cell.length_b   1.000
_cell.length_c   1.000
_cell.angle_alpha   90.00
_cell.angle_beta   90.00
_cell.angle_gamma   90.00
#
_symmetry.space_group_name_H-M   'P 1'
#
loop_
_entity.id
_entity.type
_entity.pdbx_description
1 polymer ?
#
loop_
_entity_poly.entity_id
_entity_poly.type
_entity_poly.pdbx_seq_one_letter_code
_entity_poly.pdbx_strand_id
1 'polypeptide(L)'
;MSAATIPDSVKTRKRYITLTDLFTTLIIASIPLQFWSAFTSLMVAALGTLLCALMTARLRTTINAADLPGTELDEYQMQQHLEARDDGLKFSLTALVILLPVTGLIAWGARAMPIMDGAFVSQLYLKIILLLMVWVPFSVARSLAGKMNRDELISKE
;
A
#
# COMPACT_ATOMS: atom_id res chain seq x y z
N MET A 1 -19.59 33.28 5.86
CA MET A 1 -19.19 31.86 5.93
C MET A 1 -17.71 31.80 5.55
N SER A 2 -16.81 31.76 6.53
CA SER A 2 -15.37 31.69 6.27
C SER A 2 -15.06 30.33 5.66
N ALA A 3 -14.44 30.29 4.48
CA ALA A 3 -13.99 29.04 3.88
C ALA A 3 -12.98 28.40 4.83
N ALA A 4 -13.38 27.33 5.52
CA ALA A 4 -12.52 26.63 6.46
C ALA A 4 -11.24 26.18 5.73
N THR A 5 -10.12 26.81 6.05
CA THR A 5 -8.83 26.52 5.43
C THR A 5 -8.36 25.15 5.90
N ILE A 6 -8.39 24.18 4.97
CA ILE A 6 -7.89 22.82 5.19
C ILE A 6 -6.43 22.92 5.69
N PRO A 7 -6.10 22.29 6.84
CA PRO A 7 -4.73 22.28 7.37
C PRO A 7 -3.72 21.77 6.35
N ASP A 8 -2.53 22.36 6.30
CA ASP A 8 -1.48 21.94 5.37
C ASP A 8 -0.92 20.55 5.72
N SER A 9 -1.01 20.14 6.98
CA SER A 9 -0.78 18.76 7.45
C SER A 9 -1.69 17.76 6.72
N VAL A 10 -3.01 18.01 6.69
CA VAL A 10 -4.01 17.17 6.01
C VAL A 10 -3.73 17.08 4.51
N LYS A 11 -3.42 18.21 3.86
CA LYS A 11 -3.07 18.23 2.43
C LYS A 11 -1.82 17.41 2.15
N THR A 12 -0.80 17.52 2.99
CA THR A 12 0.47 16.81 2.86
C THR A 12 0.28 15.29 3.03
N ARG A 13 -0.44 14.86 4.07
CA ARG A 13 -0.78 13.43 4.27
C ARG A 13 -1.58 12.88 3.09
N LYS A 14 -2.60 13.60 2.63
CA LYS A 14 -3.40 13.19 1.46
C LYS A 14 -2.56 13.04 0.20
N ARG A 15 -1.61 13.95 -0.05
CA ARG A 15 -0.68 13.87 -1.17
C ARG A 15 0.18 12.60 -1.12
N TYR A 16 0.75 12.26 0.03
CA TYR A 16 1.55 11.04 0.16
C TYR A 16 0.73 9.76 0.00
N ILE A 17 -0.52 9.74 0.50
CA ILE A 17 -1.44 8.62 0.27
C ILE A 17 -1.72 8.45 -1.22
N THR A 18 -2.10 9.54 -1.93
CA THR A 18 -2.38 9.48 -3.37
C THR A 18 -1.16 9.07 -4.19
N LEU A 19 0.02 9.58 -3.87
CA LEU A 19 1.25 9.18 -4.56
C LEU A 19 1.58 7.69 -4.33
N THR A 20 1.37 7.18 -3.11
CA THR A 20 1.59 5.77 -2.82
C THR A 20 0.58 4.88 -3.56
N ASP A 21 -0.69 5.27 -3.63
CA ASP A 21 -1.72 4.58 -4.42
C ASP A 21 -1.35 4.55 -5.92
N LEU A 22 -0.82 5.66 -6.45
CA LEU A 22 -0.36 5.75 -7.84
C LEU A 22 0.83 4.82 -8.12
N PHE A 23 1.81 4.78 -7.23
CA PHE A 23 2.94 3.86 -7.37
C PHE A 23 2.54 2.39 -7.17
N THR A 24 1.55 2.11 -6.34
CA THR A 24 0.98 0.76 -6.19
C THR A 24 0.33 0.33 -7.51
N THR A 25 -0.41 1.25 -8.15
CA THR A 25 -1.01 1.01 -9.45
C THR A 25 0.04 0.71 -10.52
N LEU A 26 1.22 1.34 -10.43
CA LEU A 26 2.34 1.07 -11.33
C LEU A 26 2.90 -0.36 -11.18
N ILE A 27 2.93 -0.91 -9.95
CA ILE A 27 3.26 -2.32 -9.71
C ILE A 27 2.22 -3.23 -10.37
N ILE A 28 0.92 -2.92 -10.24
CA ILE A 28 -0.15 -3.71 -10.85
C ILE A 28 -0.07 -3.64 -12.39
N ALA A 29 0.16 -2.45 -12.94
CA ALA A 29 0.32 -2.23 -14.39
C ALA A 29 1.55 -2.97 -14.97
N SER A 30 2.52 -3.31 -14.13
CA SER A 30 3.66 -4.14 -14.56
C SER A 30 3.24 -5.57 -14.94
N ILE A 31 2.11 -6.09 -14.44
CA ILE A 31 1.65 -7.46 -14.71
C ILE A 31 1.36 -7.66 -16.21
N PRO A 32 0.45 -6.90 -16.86
CA PRO A 32 0.21 -7.04 -18.29
C PRO A 32 1.44 -6.68 -19.13
N LEU A 33 2.30 -5.78 -18.67
CA LEU A 33 3.52 -5.40 -19.39
C LEU A 33 4.49 -6.59 -19.58
N GLN A 34 4.40 -7.61 -18.72
CA GLN A 34 5.28 -8.78 -18.78
C GLN A 34 5.14 -9.57 -20.08
N PHE A 35 3.95 -9.55 -20.70
CA PHE A 35 3.69 -10.23 -21.97
C PHE A 35 4.42 -9.59 -23.16
N TRP A 36 4.80 -8.32 -23.05
CA TRP A 36 5.58 -7.62 -24.08
C TRP A 36 7.07 -7.58 -23.77
N SER A 37 7.45 -7.27 -22.53
CA SER A 37 8.85 -7.18 -22.10
C SER A 37 8.99 -7.54 -20.64
N ALA A 38 9.53 -8.74 -20.37
CA ALA A 38 9.79 -9.24 -19.02
C ALA A 38 10.72 -8.30 -18.23
N PHE A 39 11.79 -7.80 -18.85
CA PHE A 39 12.76 -6.94 -18.20
C PHE A 39 12.16 -5.57 -17.81
N THR A 40 11.52 -4.88 -18.75
CA THR A 40 10.88 -3.58 -18.49
C THR A 40 9.82 -3.72 -17.41
N SER A 41 9.03 -4.78 -17.50
CA SER A 41 8.00 -5.13 -16.54
C SER A 41 8.55 -5.33 -15.13
N LEU A 42 9.67 -6.06 -14.98
CA LEU A 42 10.35 -6.22 -13.69
C LEU A 42 10.88 -4.89 -13.15
N MET A 43 11.50 -4.06 -13.99
CA MET A 43 12.03 -2.76 -13.59
C MET A 43 10.92 -1.82 -13.11
N VAL A 44 9.77 -1.79 -13.81
CA VAL A 44 8.59 -1.03 -13.40
C VAL A 44 8.09 -1.50 -12.04
N ALA A 45 7.98 -2.81 -11.81
CA ALA A 45 7.57 -3.34 -10.51
C ALA A 45 8.53 -2.95 -9.38
N ALA A 46 9.84 -3.12 -9.60
CA ALA A 46 10.87 -2.79 -8.62
C ALA A 46 10.87 -1.29 -8.29
N LEU A 47 10.81 -0.43 -9.31
CA LEU A 47 10.76 1.02 -9.15
C LEU A 47 9.47 1.46 -8.44
N GLY A 48 8.32 0.90 -8.81
CA GLY A 48 7.05 1.14 -8.12
C GLY A 48 7.12 0.76 -6.64
N THR A 49 7.76 -0.38 -6.33
CA THR A 49 7.97 -0.85 -4.95
C THR A 49 8.82 0.13 -4.14
N LEU A 50 9.96 0.56 -4.69
CA LEU A 50 10.86 1.53 -4.05
C LEU A 50 10.16 2.86 -3.79
N LEU A 51 9.42 3.38 -4.78
CA LEU A 51 8.69 4.63 -4.65
C LEU A 51 7.55 4.53 -3.62
N CYS A 52 6.81 3.41 -3.58
CA CYS A 52 5.82 3.16 -2.55
C CYS A 52 6.45 3.13 -1.15
N ALA A 53 7.57 2.43 -0.99
CA ALA A 53 8.28 2.34 0.29
C ALA A 53 8.75 3.73 0.74
N LEU A 54 9.29 4.55 -0.17
CA LEU A 54 9.74 5.91 0.12
C LEU A 54 8.57 6.82 0.50
N MET A 55 7.45 6.79 -0.23
CA MET A 55 6.26 7.58 0.13
C MET A 55 5.64 7.12 1.45
N THR A 56 5.62 5.82 1.73
CA THR A 56 5.16 5.28 3.01
C THR A 56 6.05 5.75 4.16
N ALA A 57 7.37 5.76 3.98
CA ALA A 57 8.30 6.31 4.97
C ALA A 57 8.07 7.81 5.20
N ARG A 58 7.81 8.58 4.14
CA ARG A 58 7.45 10.01 4.27
C ARG A 58 6.11 10.20 4.99
N LEU A 59 5.10 9.38 4.69
CA LEU A 59 3.84 9.40 5.42
C LEU A 59 4.05 9.11 6.91
N ARG A 60 4.89 8.12 7.26
CA ARG A 60 5.24 7.80 8.65
C ARG A 60 5.83 8.99 9.41
N THR A 61 6.70 9.78 8.76
CA THR A 61 7.24 10.98 9.40
C THR A 61 6.17 12.03 9.71
N THR A 62 5.09 12.10 8.92
CA THR A 62 3.98 13.05 9.17
C THR A 62 3.00 12.63 10.27
N ILE A 63 3.11 11.39 10.74
CA ILE A 63 2.32 10.82 11.85
C ILE A 63 3.23 10.52 13.05
N ASN A 64 4.42 11.13 13.11
CA ASN A 64 5.43 10.93 14.16
C ASN A 64 5.78 9.46 14.43
N ALA A 65 5.73 8.61 13.40
CA ALA A 65 5.92 7.17 13.52
C ALA A 65 5.05 6.51 14.60
N ALA A 66 3.84 7.05 14.82
CA ALA A 66 2.85 6.50 15.74
C ALA A 66 2.39 5.08 15.34
N ASP A 67 2.79 4.58 14.17
CA ASP A 67 2.57 3.22 13.71
C ASP A 67 3.68 2.22 14.13
N LEU A 68 4.76 2.67 14.77
CA LEU A 68 5.86 1.82 15.26
C LEU A 68 5.66 1.38 16.73
N PRO A 69 6.13 0.17 17.12
CA PRO A 69 5.86 -0.42 18.43
C PRO A 69 6.64 0.21 19.61
N GLY A 70 7.48 1.23 19.36
CA GLY A 70 8.34 1.86 20.38
C GLY A 70 8.02 3.31 20.69
N THR A 71 6.93 3.84 20.12
CA THR A 71 6.57 5.26 20.27
C THR A 71 5.71 5.42 21.52
N GLU A 72 6.04 6.35 22.40
CA GLU A 72 5.18 6.69 23.55
C GLU A 72 3.88 7.31 23.03
N LEU A 73 2.78 6.57 23.19
CA LEU A 73 1.45 6.96 22.74
C LEU A 73 0.60 7.27 23.96
N ASP A 74 -0.12 8.39 23.91
CA ASP A 74 -1.17 8.69 24.89
C ASP A 74 -2.31 7.66 24.78
N GLU A 75 -3.14 7.50 25.81
CA GLU A 75 -4.17 6.43 25.90
C GLU A 75 -5.15 6.47 24.71
N TYR A 76 -5.50 7.68 24.26
CA TYR A 76 -6.30 7.89 23.05
C TYR A 76 -5.56 7.47 21.76
N GLN A 77 -4.27 7.79 21.64
CA GLN A 77 -3.46 7.43 20.46
C GLN A 77 -3.16 5.93 20.42
N MET A 78 -3.04 5.29 21.58
CA MET A 78 -2.90 3.84 21.73
C MET A 78 -4.14 3.11 21.18
N GLN A 79 -5.36 3.59 21.51
CA GLN A 79 -6.59 3.03 20.95
C GLN A 79 -6.66 3.20 19.43
N GLN A 80 -6.31 4.38 18.91
CA GLN A 80 -6.27 4.62 17.46
C GLN A 80 -5.27 3.71 16.74
N HIS A 81 -4.10 3.48 17.35
CA HIS A 81 -3.08 2.58 16.85
C HIS A 81 -3.58 1.12 16.81
N LEU A 82 -4.21 0.63 17.88
CA LEU A 82 -4.76 -0.72 17.95
C LEU A 82 -5.85 -0.95 16.89
N GLU A 83 -6.78 -0.01 16.75
CA GLU A 83 -7.81 -0.10 15.72
C GLU A 83 -7.21 -0.05 14.31
N ALA A 84 -6.22 0.82 14.06
CA ALA A 84 -5.56 0.90 12.76
C ALA A 84 -4.81 -0.40 12.41
N ARG A 85 -4.27 -1.10 13.42
CA ARG A 85 -3.66 -2.42 13.25
C ARG A 85 -4.71 -3.50 12.99
N ASP A 86 -5.85 -3.49 13.67
CA ASP A 86 -6.94 -4.44 13.41
C ASP A 86 -7.50 -4.25 11.99
N ASP A 87 -7.66 -2.99 11.55
CA ASP A 87 -8.04 -2.68 10.16
C ASP A 87 -6.99 -3.21 9.17
N GLY A 88 -5.71 -2.92 9.41
CA GLY A 88 -4.60 -3.43 8.58
C GLY A 88 -4.56 -4.96 8.54
N LEU A 89 -4.87 -5.62 9.66
CA LEU A 89 -4.95 -7.07 9.74
C LEU A 89 -6.12 -7.60 8.91
N LYS A 90 -7.31 -7.01 9.01
CA LYS A 90 -8.47 -7.36 8.16
C LYS A 90 -8.17 -7.18 6.67
N PHE A 91 -7.51 -6.08 6.29
CA PHE A 91 -7.10 -5.84 4.91
C PHE A 91 -6.08 -6.88 4.42
N SER A 92 -5.08 -7.19 5.22
CA SER A 92 -4.07 -8.20 4.86
C SER A 92 -4.67 -9.60 4.74
N LEU A 93 -5.59 -9.97 5.64
CA LEU A 93 -6.30 -11.25 5.57
C LEU A 93 -7.18 -11.32 4.32
N THR A 94 -7.90 -10.25 4.00
CA THR A 94 -8.69 -10.16 2.77
C THR A 94 -7.79 -10.28 1.52
N ALA A 95 -6.63 -9.63 1.52
CA ALA A 95 -5.67 -9.75 0.43
C ALA A 95 -5.15 -11.19 0.27
N LEU A 96 -4.87 -11.90 1.36
CA LEU A 96 -4.47 -13.32 1.33
C LEU A 96 -5.57 -14.21 0.74
N VAL A 97 -6.84 -13.97 1.08
CA VAL A 97 -7.97 -14.70 0.48
C VAL A 97 -8.05 -14.44 -1.03
N ILE A 98 -7.83 -13.19 -1.47
CA ILE A 98 -7.81 -12.82 -2.89
C ILE A 98 -6.62 -13.45 -3.63
N LEU A 99 -5.50 -13.71 -2.96
CA LEU A 99 -4.37 -14.39 -3.59
C LEU A 99 -4.71 -15.82 -4.01
N LEU A 100 -5.64 -16.49 -3.34
CA LEU A 100 -6.03 -17.86 -3.69
C LEU A 100 -6.57 -17.97 -5.13
N PRO A 101 -7.60 -17.20 -5.55
CA PRO A 101 -8.01 -17.20 -6.95
C PRO A 101 -6.95 -16.64 -7.89
N VAL A 102 -6.14 -15.65 -7.49
CA VAL A 102 -5.06 -15.10 -8.33
C VAL A 102 -4.00 -16.16 -8.66
N THR A 103 -3.55 -16.92 -7.66
CA THR A 103 -2.59 -18.01 -7.84
C THR A 103 -3.18 -19.17 -8.64
N GLY A 104 -4.46 -19.47 -8.44
CA GLY A 104 -5.21 -20.40 -9.30
C GLY A 104 -5.23 -19.98 -10.77
N LEU A 105 -5.45 -18.69 -11.06
CA LEU A 105 -5.40 -18.15 -12.42
C LEU A 105 -4.01 -18.23 -13.02
N ILE A 106 -2.95 -17.96 -12.25
CA ILE A 106 -1.56 -18.09 -12.71
C ILE A 106 -1.25 -19.56 -13.03
N ALA A 107 -1.66 -20.50 -12.18
CA ALA A 107 -1.45 -21.92 -12.40
C ALA A 107 -2.21 -22.44 -13.63
N TRP A 108 -3.45 -21.99 -13.81
CA TRP A 108 -4.22 -22.29 -15.01
C TRP A 108 -3.58 -21.71 -16.27
N GLY A 109 -3.12 -20.45 -16.21
CA GLY A 109 -2.40 -19.80 -17.31
C GLY A 109 -1.10 -20.52 -17.68
N ALA A 110 -0.31 -20.93 -16.68
CA ALA A 110 0.92 -21.71 -16.88
C ALA A 110 0.66 -23.05 -17.58
N ARG A 111 -0.51 -23.66 -17.34
CA ARG A 111 -0.91 -24.89 -18.04
C ARG A 111 -1.47 -24.63 -19.44
N ALA A 112 -2.20 -23.54 -19.62
CA ALA A 112 -2.93 -23.23 -20.85
C ALA A 112 -2.07 -22.53 -21.92
N MET A 113 -1.03 -21.79 -21.52
CA MET A 113 -0.25 -20.93 -22.40
C MET A 113 1.23 -21.36 -22.44
N PRO A 114 1.81 -21.69 -23.61
CA PRO A 114 3.21 -22.09 -23.72
C PRO A 114 4.22 -21.01 -23.34
N ILE A 115 3.80 -19.73 -23.38
CA ILE A 115 4.65 -18.57 -23.08
C ILE A 115 4.93 -18.41 -21.58
N MET A 116 4.14 -19.05 -20.71
CA MET A 116 4.25 -18.95 -19.25
C MET A 116 5.20 -20.01 -18.70
N ASP A 117 6.48 -19.92 -19.07
CA ASP A 117 7.53 -20.78 -18.55
C ASP A 117 7.81 -20.52 -17.05
N GLY A 118 8.69 -21.33 -16.43
CA GLY A 118 9.00 -21.19 -15.00
C GLY A 118 9.55 -19.81 -14.63
N ALA A 119 10.35 -19.20 -15.51
CA ALA A 119 10.89 -17.86 -15.28
C ALA A 119 9.79 -16.80 -15.32
N PHE A 120 8.88 -16.87 -16.29
CA PHE A 120 7.72 -15.99 -16.40
C PHE A 120 6.82 -16.07 -15.16
N VAL A 121 6.49 -17.30 -14.72
CA VAL A 121 5.65 -17.53 -13.55
C VAL A 121 6.32 -17.01 -12.27
N SER A 122 7.62 -17.28 -12.08
CA SER A 122 8.36 -16.76 -10.91
C SER A 122 8.40 -15.23 -10.85
N GLN A 123 8.50 -14.55 -11.99
CA GLN A 123 8.41 -13.08 -12.04
C GLN A 123 7.03 -12.55 -11.66
N LEU A 124 5.95 -13.24 -12.01
CA LEU A 124 4.59 -12.88 -11.57
C LEU A 124 4.46 -12.99 -10.05
N TYR A 125 4.92 -14.10 -9.47
CA TYR A 125 4.93 -14.29 -8.02
C TYR A 125 5.81 -13.25 -7.31
N LEU A 126 6.97 -12.92 -7.85
CA LEU A 126 7.83 -11.88 -7.30
C LEU A 126 7.09 -10.54 -7.19
N LYS A 127 6.35 -10.13 -8.24
CA LYS A 127 5.56 -8.88 -8.21
C LYS A 127 4.46 -8.91 -7.16
N ILE A 128 3.80 -10.06 -6.99
CA ILE A 128 2.81 -10.24 -5.94
C ILE A 128 3.45 -10.05 -4.56
N ILE A 129 4.62 -10.66 -4.33
CA ILE A 129 5.35 -10.52 -3.07
C ILE A 129 5.75 -9.06 -2.83
N LEU A 130 6.28 -8.38 -3.85
CA LEU A 130 6.64 -6.96 -3.77
C LEU A 130 5.43 -6.08 -3.41
N LEU A 131 4.28 -6.36 -4.03
CA LEU A 131 3.02 -5.65 -3.75
C LEU A 131 2.59 -5.86 -2.29
N LEU A 132 2.60 -7.10 -1.79
CA LEU A 132 2.23 -7.41 -0.40
C LEU A 132 3.20 -6.78 0.60
N MET A 133 4.50 -6.80 0.32
CA MET A 133 5.53 -6.22 1.18
C MET A 133 5.28 -4.74 1.46
N VAL A 134 4.79 -3.98 0.47
CA VAL A 134 4.57 -2.54 0.64
C VAL A 134 3.13 -2.22 1.05
N TRP A 135 2.16 -3.00 0.57
CA TRP A 135 0.75 -2.74 0.83
C TRP A 135 0.38 -2.91 2.30
N VAL A 136 0.92 -3.93 2.98
CA VAL A 136 0.62 -4.17 4.40
C VAL A 136 1.04 -2.98 5.28
N PRO A 137 2.32 -2.54 5.30
CA PRO A 137 2.72 -1.40 6.12
C PRO A 137 2.05 -0.09 5.69
N PHE A 138 1.78 0.08 4.39
CA PHE A 138 1.05 1.25 3.90
C PHE A 138 -0.41 1.28 4.39
N SER A 139 -1.10 0.14 4.43
CA SER A 139 -2.50 0.08 4.88
C SER A 139 -2.70 0.58 6.31
N VAL A 140 -1.79 0.21 7.21
CA VAL A 140 -1.79 0.66 8.62
C VAL A 140 -1.52 2.17 8.69
N ALA A 141 -0.48 2.65 8.01
CA ALA A 141 -0.12 4.07 7.99
C ALA A 141 -1.24 4.94 7.37
N ARG A 142 -1.92 4.43 6.33
CA ARG A 142 -3.07 5.08 5.68
C ARG A 142 -4.27 5.14 6.61
N SER A 143 -4.60 4.07 7.33
CA SER A 143 -5.71 4.07 8.30
C SER A 143 -5.47 5.10 9.40
N LEU A 144 -4.27 5.09 10.01
CA LEU A 144 -3.91 6.03 11.07
C LEU A 144 -3.92 7.48 10.59
N ALA A 145 -3.31 7.77 9.44
CA ALA A 145 -3.34 9.10 8.83
C ALA A 145 -4.77 9.57 8.52
N GLY A 146 -5.67 8.66 8.12
CA GLY A 146 -7.08 8.94 7.89
C GLY A 146 -7.81 9.39 9.16
N LYS A 147 -7.56 8.70 10.28
CA LYS A 147 -8.14 9.05 11.60
C LYS A 147 -7.63 10.41 12.08
N MET A 148 -6.32 10.65 12.02
CA MET A 148 -5.72 11.95 12.37
C MET A 148 -6.27 13.09 11.50
N ASN A 149 -6.44 12.87 10.19
CA ASN A 149 -7.02 13.88 9.31
C ASN A 149 -8.49 14.18 9.66
N ARG A 150 -9.27 13.16 10.06
CA ARG A 150 -10.66 13.35 10.50
C ARG A 150 -10.71 14.21 11.76
N ASP A 151 -9.87 13.91 12.73
CA ASP A 151 -9.82 14.63 14.00
C ASP A 151 -9.39 16.10 13.80
N GLU A 152 -8.38 16.37 12.95
CA GLU A 152 -7.93 17.73 12.59
C GLU A 152 -8.99 18.56 11.83
N LEU A 153 -9.91 17.89 11.12
CA LEU A 153 -11.02 18.54 10.41
C LEU A 153 -12.18 18.86 11.36
N ILE A 154 -12.52 17.93 12.25
CA ILE A 154 -13.59 18.11 13.26
C ILE A 154 -13.20 19.19 14.26
N SER A 155 -11.93 19.28 14.70
CA SER A 155 -11.50 20.30 15.67
C SER A 155 -11.56 21.74 15.15
N LYS A 156 -11.88 21.94 13.86
CA LYS A 156 -12.01 23.25 13.22
C LYS A 156 -13.45 23.64 12.87
N GLU A 157 -14.41 22.72 12.99
CA GLU A 157 -15.85 23.01 12.89
C GLU A 157 -16.37 23.59 14.22
#